data_AF-A0A534IN43-F1
#
_entry.id   AF-A0A534IN43-F1
#
_cell.length_a   1.000
_cell.length_b   1.000
_cell.length_c   1.000
_cell.angle_alpha   90.00
_cell.angle_beta   90.00
_cell.angle_gamma   90.00
#
_symmetry.space_group_name_H-M   'P 1'
#
loop_
_entity.id
_entity.type
_entity.pdbx_description
1 polymer ?
#
loop_
_entity_poly.entity_id
_entity_poly.type
_entity_poly.pdbx_seq_one_letter_code
_entity_poly.pdbx_strand_id
1 'polypeptide(L)'
;MLTVESAEEVIAKNDTEFSRLLSIPKARVASALAAGEQRGVFIRRALPMDSRTGETEILWQLSPVFMELQGKFARFAEASSRLSREVAETASIRPPKDPRRNVDFNLRIAKTIFGKWSVDILALIYSKRAAGFQEIHRALGRISDRVLSLKLGQMEELGLLHREVLGTKPPRVQYSLTTR
;
A
#
# COMPACT_ATOMS: atom_id res chain seq x y z
N MET A 1 7.78 -14.95 1.07
CA MET A 1 7.74 -14.96 -0.40
C MET A 1 6.44 -15.67 -0.77
N LEU A 2 5.35 -14.91 -0.87
CA LEU A 2 4.12 -15.41 -1.48
C LEU A 2 4.24 -14.98 -2.93
N THR A 3 4.53 -15.92 -3.81
CA THR A 3 4.60 -15.67 -5.25
C THR A 3 3.25 -15.14 -5.70
N VAL A 4 3.29 -14.08 -6.50
CA VAL A 4 2.19 -13.59 -7.32
C VAL A 4 1.99 -14.60 -8.46
N GLU A 5 1.80 -15.86 -8.11
CA GLU A 5 1.37 -16.88 -9.04
C GLU A 5 -0.16 -16.84 -9.02
N SER A 6 -0.71 -16.59 -10.21
CA SER A 6 -2.11 -16.65 -10.59
C SER A 6 -3.06 -15.59 -10.00
N ALA A 7 -2.84 -14.32 -10.35
CA ALA A 7 -3.96 -13.36 -10.46
C ALA A 7 -5.04 -13.80 -11.47
N GLU A 8 -4.79 -14.87 -12.24
CA GLU A 8 -5.72 -15.50 -13.20
C GLU A 8 -6.37 -16.81 -12.71
N GLU A 9 -5.94 -17.44 -11.60
CA GLU A 9 -6.77 -18.48 -10.96
C GLU A 9 -7.66 -17.81 -9.93
N VAL A 10 -8.70 -17.18 -10.47
CA VAL A 10 -9.85 -16.77 -9.68
C VAL A 10 -10.44 -18.05 -9.09
N ILE A 11 -10.14 -18.33 -7.83
CA ILE A 11 -10.64 -19.53 -7.17
C ILE A 11 -12.15 -19.36 -6.97
N ALA A 12 -12.91 -19.79 -7.98
CA ALA A 12 -14.36 -19.88 -7.90
C ALA A 12 -14.68 -20.92 -6.81
N LYS A 13 -15.46 -20.52 -5.81
CA LYS A 13 -15.75 -21.33 -4.62
C LYS A 13 -17.22 -21.45 -4.38
N ASN A 14 -17.66 -22.62 -3.92
CA ASN A 14 -19.02 -22.78 -3.42
C ASN A 14 -19.14 -22.25 -1.97
N ASP A 15 -20.38 -22.10 -1.50
CA ASP A 15 -20.70 -21.60 -0.16
C ASP A 15 -20.07 -22.44 0.96
N THR A 16 -19.93 -23.76 0.75
CA THR A 16 -19.35 -24.70 1.72
C THR A 16 -17.84 -24.48 1.85
N GLU A 17 -17.14 -24.26 0.74
CA GLU A 17 -15.72 -23.92 0.71
C GLU A 17 -15.45 -22.57 1.37
N PHE A 18 -16.27 -21.56 1.09
CA PHE A 18 -16.17 -20.26 1.76
C PHE A 18 -16.44 -20.37 3.26
N SER A 19 -17.45 -21.15 3.66
CA SER A 19 -17.75 -21.40 5.07
C SER A 19 -16.56 -22.01 5.82
N ARG A 20 -15.91 -23.00 5.21
CA ARG A 20 -14.70 -23.63 5.76
C ARG A 20 -13.52 -22.66 5.81
N LEU A 21 -13.28 -21.90 4.75
CA LEU A 21 -12.15 -20.98 4.63
C LEU A 21 -12.23 -19.84 5.64
N LEU A 22 -13.42 -19.25 5.79
CA LEU A 22 -13.64 -18.08 6.64
C LEU A 22 -13.99 -18.44 8.08
N SER A 23 -14.22 -19.73 8.37
CA SER A 23 -14.76 -20.20 9.65
C SER A 23 -16.08 -19.50 10.02
N ILE A 24 -16.98 -19.30 9.04
CA ILE A 24 -18.28 -18.62 9.19
C ILE A 24 -19.41 -19.58 8.79
N PRO A 25 -20.58 -19.60 9.45
CA PRO A 25 -21.70 -20.48 9.09
C PRO A 25 -22.13 -20.33 7.63
N LYS A 26 -22.38 -21.46 6.95
CA LYS A 26 -22.78 -21.51 5.53
C LYS A 26 -23.98 -20.60 5.20
N ALA A 27 -25.01 -20.55 6.06
CA ALA A 27 -26.15 -19.67 5.86
C ALA A 27 -25.78 -18.18 5.81
N ARG A 28 -24.80 -17.76 6.63
CA ARG A 28 -24.30 -16.38 6.66
C ARG A 28 -23.45 -16.07 5.43
N VAL A 29 -22.67 -17.05 4.97
CA VAL A 29 -21.94 -16.98 3.70
C VAL A 29 -22.91 -16.82 2.53
N ALA A 30 -23.92 -17.69 2.42
CA ALA A 30 -24.93 -17.64 1.37
C ALA A 30 -25.66 -16.28 1.33
N SER A 31 -26.08 -15.77 2.50
CA SER A 31 -26.71 -14.45 2.61
C SER A 31 -25.77 -13.32 2.17
N ALA A 32 -24.48 -13.37 2.54
CA ALA A 32 -23.50 -12.36 2.14
C ALA A 32 -23.19 -12.40 0.63
N LEU A 33 -23.07 -13.60 0.05
CA LEU A 33 -22.86 -13.81 -1.38
C LEU A 33 -24.05 -13.29 -2.20
N ALA A 34 -25.28 -13.62 -1.79
CA ALA A 34 -26.49 -13.10 -2.44
C ALA A 34 -26.59 -11.57 -2.37
N ALA A 35 -26.31 -10.97 -1.20
CA ALA A 35 -26.27 -9.51 -1.06
C ALA A 35 -25.16 -8.86 -1.91
N GLY A 36 -24.02 -9.54 -2.04
CA GLY A 36 -22.92 -9.09 -2.89
C GLY A 36 -23.22 -9.22 -4.38
N GLU A 37 -23.95 -10.25 -4.80
CA GLU A 37 -24.45 -10.43 -6.17
C GLU A 37 -25.36 -9.27 -6.59
N GLN A 38 -26.33 -8.91 -5.74
CA GLN A 38 -27.23 -7.77 -5.97
C GLN A 38 -26.47 -6.44 -6.13
N ARG A 39 -25.27 -6.33 -5.57
CA ARG A 39 -24.39 -5.16 -5.64
C ARG A 39 -23.33 -5.28 -6.74
N GLY A 40 -23.33 -6.36 -7.52
CA GLY A 40 -22.34 -6.62 -8.58
C GLY A 40 -20.93 -6.96 -8.08
N VAL A 41 -20.79 -7.34 -6.81
CA VAL A 41 -19.50 -7.74 -6.21
C VAL A 41 -19.12 -9.16 -6.63
N PHE A 42 -20.11 -10.06 -6.62
CA PHE A 42 -19.95 -11.45 -7.03
C PHE A 42 -20.78 -11.76 -8.25
N ILE A 43 -20.33 -12.75 -9.02
CA ILE A 43 -21.12 -13.40 -10.06
C ILE A 43 -21.23 -14.88 -9.72
N ARG A 44 -22.43 -15.43 -9.86
CA ARG A 44 -22.67 -16.86 -9.72
C ARG A 44 -22.47 -17.57 -11.05
N ARG A 45 -21.84 -18.74 -11.00
CA ARG A 45 -21.69 -19.65 -12.12
C ARG A 45 -22.24 -21.01 -11.70
N ALA A 46 -23.35 -21.42 -12.31
CA ALA A 46 -23.87 -22.77 -12.15
C ALA A 46 -22.98 -23.74 -12.94
N LEU A 47 -22.50 -24.79 -12.28
CA LEU A 47 -21.89 -25.93 -12.96
C LEU A 47 -22.98 -26.83 -13.57
N PRO A 48 -22.66 -27.60 -14.62
CA PRO A 48 -23.57 -28.61 -15.15
C PRO A 48 -24.03 -29.55 -14.03
N MET A 49 -25.30 -29.94 -14.07
CA MET A 49 -25.90 -30.84 -13.08
C MET A 49 -25.08 -32.12 -12.97
N ASP A 50 -24.67 -32.46 -11.74
CA ASP A 50 -23.97 -33.71 -11.51
C ASP A 50 -24.94 -34.88 -11.70
N SER A 51 -24.69 -35.69 -12.73
CA SER A 51 -25.49 -36.86 -13.08
C SER A 51 -25.62 -37.92 -11.97
N ARG A 52 -24.72 -37.93 -10.97
CA ARG A 52 -24.78 -38.86 -9.83
C ARG A 52 -25.63 -38.36 -8.66
N THR A 53 -25.60 -37.06 -8.39
CA THR A 53 -26.27 -36.46 -7.22
C THR A 53 -27.57 -35.76 -7.59
N GLY A 54 -27.75 -35.41 -8.86
CA GLY A 54 -28.86 -34.58 -9.34
C GLY A 54 -28.76 -33.12 -8.91
N GLU A 55 -27.65 -32.71 -8.28
CA GLU A 55 -27.47 -31.38 -7.73
C GLU A 55 -26.75 -30.46 -8.74
N THR A 56 -27.18 -29.20 -8.78
CA THR A 56 -26.48 -28.13 -9.51
C THR A 56 -25.62 -27.37 -8.51
N GLU A 57 -24.31 -27.45 -8.67
CA GLU A 57 -23.38 -26.70 -7.82
C GLU A 57 -23.24 -25.25 -8.31
N ILE A 58 -23.28 -24.30 -7.37
CA ILE A 58 -23.06 -22.88 -7.65
C ILE A 58 -21.66 -22.51 -7.17
N LEU A 59 -20.85 -22.02 -8.10
CA LEU A 59 -19.58 -21.39 -7.80
C LEU A 59 -19.72 -19.88 -7.82
N TRP A 60 -19.08 -19.23 -6.86
CA TRP A 60 -19.04 -17.78 -6.75
C TRP A 60 -17.64 -17.28 -7.05
N GLN A 61 -17.57 -16.20 -7.81
CA GLN A 61 -16.33 -15.50 -8.13
C GLN A 61 -16.57 -13.98 -8.05
N LEU A 62 -15.49 -13.22 -7.80
CA LEU A 62 -15.57 -11.76 -7.88
C LEU A 62 -15.92 -11.33 -9.31
N SER A 63 -16.71 -10.28 -9.44
CA SER A 63 -17.01 -9.72 -10.75
C SER A 63 -15.74 -9.12 -11.39
N PRO A 64 -15.66 -9.03 -12.73
CA PRO A 64 -14.48 -8.49 -13.42
C PRO A 64 -14.02 -7.12 -12.92
N VAL A 65 -14.95 -6.24 -12.57
CA VAL A 65 -14.64 -4.90 -12.03
C VAL A 65 -13.91 -4.99 -10.69
N PHE A 66 -14.36 -5.87 -9.80
CA PHE A 66 -13.71 -6.06 -8.50
C PHE A 66 -12.39 -6.82 -8.63
N MET A 67 -12.25 -7.72 -9.60
CA MET A 67 -10.98 -8.39 -9.91
C MET A 67 -9.94 -7.39 -10.43
N GLU A 68 -10.33 -6.48 -11.33
CA GLU A 68 -9.44 -5.43 -11.81
C GLU A 68 -8.98 -4.52 -10.65
N LEU A 69 -9.91 -4.17 -9.76
CA LEU A 69 -9.61 -3.38 -8.57
C LEU A 69 -8.65 -4.12 -7.63
N GLN A 70 -8.88 -5.40 -7.36
CA GLN A 70 -7.98 -6.25 -6.57
C GLN A 70 -6.58 -6.29 -7.19
N GLY A 71 -6.48 -6.44 -8.51
CA GLY A 71 -5.21 -6.39 -9.24
C GLY A 71 -4.49 -5.05 -9.08
N LYS A 72 -5.22 -3.93 -9.11
CA LYS A 72 -4.66 -2.59 -8.83
C LYS A 72 -4.11 -2.50 -7.41
N PHE A 73 -4.84 -3.01 -6.41
CA PHE A 73 -4.37 -3.05 -5.02
C PHE A 73 -3.14 -3.95 -4.83
N ALA A 74 -3.10 -5.10 -5.49
CA ALA A 74 -1.95 -6.01 -5.43
C ALA A 74 -0.68 -5.33 -5.96
N ARG A 75 -0.76 -4.70 -7.15
CA ARG A 75 0.36 -3.93 -7.71
C ARG A 75 0.79 -2.77 -6.82
N PHE A 76 -0.17 -2.08 -6.21
CA PHE A 76 0.13 -1.01 -5.25
C PHE A 76 0.86 -1.55 -4.00
N ALA A 77 0.40 -2.66 -3.43
CA ALA A 77 1.03 -3.29 -2.28
C ALA A 77 2.46 -3.75 -2.59
N GLU A 78 2.67 -4.34 -3.77
CA GLU A 78 3.99 -4.73 -4.24
C GLU A 78 4.92 -3.51 -4.41
N ALA A 79 4.43 -2.45 -5.08
CA ALA A 79 5.20 -1.22 -5.27
C ALA A 79 5.57 -0.55 -3.93
N SER A 80 4.64 -0.51 -2.97
CA SER A 80 4.88 0.01 -1.61
C SER A 80 5.91 -0.82 -0.85
N SER A 81 5.83 -2.15 -0.96
CA SER A 81 6.82 -3.07 -0.37
C SER A 81 8.21 -2.88 -0.99
N ARG A 82 8.28 -2.75 -2.32
CA ARG A 82 9.53 -2.48 -3.04
C ARG A 82 10.15 -1.16 -2.62
N LEU A 83 9.36 -0.08 -2.61
CA LEU A 83 9.80 1.24 -2.13
C LEU A 83 10.37 1.16 -0.71
N SER A 84 9.71 0.44 0.19
CA SER A 84 10.18 0.29 1.58
C SER A 84 11.56 -0.40 1.65
N ARG A 85 11.82 -1.38 0.77
CA ARG A 85 13.13 -2.05 0.67
C ARG A 85 14.21 -1.12 0.14
N GLU A 86 13.93 -0.39 -0.93
CA GLU A 86 14.86 0.57 -1.54
C GLU A 86 15.24 1.68 -0.56
N VAL A 87 14.27 2.17 0.23
CA VAL A 87 14.51 3.16 1.28
C VAL A 87 15.37 2.59 2.41
N ALA A 88 15.10 1.35 2.84
CA ALA A 88 15.93 0.68 3.84
C ALA A 88 17.38 0.52 3.36
N GLU A 89 17.58 0.10 2.11
CA GLU A 89 18.89 0.03 1.48
C GLU A 89 19.56 1.41 1.33
N THR A 90 18.76 2.44 1.05
CA THR A 90 19.21 3.85 0.99
C THR A 90 19.77 4.36 2.30
N ALA A 91 19.03 4.11 3.38
CA ALA A 91 19.45 4.47 4.72
C ALA A 91 20.47 3.49 5.33
N SER A 92 20.94 2.47 4.58
CA SER A 92 21.79 1.38 5.09
C SER A 92 21.19 0.66 6.32
N ILE A 93 19.86 0.62 6.40
CA ILE A 93 19.10 -0.02 7.47
C ILE A 93 18.83 -1.47 7.09
N ARG A 94 19.25 -2.42 7.94
CA ARG A 94 18.95 -3.84 7.73
C ARG A 94 17.53 -4.17 8.18
N PRO A 95 16.63 -4.64 7.29
CA PRO A 95 15.29 -5.03 7.69
C PRO A 95 15.33 -6.29 8.58
N PRO A 96 14.43 -6.43 9.56
CA PRO A 96 14.32 -7.62 10.38
C PRO A 96 14.03 -8.88 9.54
N LYS A 97 14.64 -10.02 9.92
CA LYS A 97 14.35 -11.33 9.30
C LYS A 97 13.02 -11.94 9.75
N ASP A 98 12.59 -11.63 10.98
CA ASP A 98 11.32 -12.08 11.53
C ASP A 98 10.14 -11.44 10.77
N PRO A 99 9.16 -12.21 10.26
CA PRO A 99 8.06 -11.68 9.45
C PRO A 99 7.23 -10.61 10.14
N ARG A 100 6.93 -10.76 11.45
CA ARG A 100 6.10 -9.79 12.19
C ARG A 100 6.84 -8.46 12.33
N ARG A 101 8.11 -8.52 12.75
CA ARG A 101 8.96 -7.33 12.85
C ARG A 101 9.23 -6.67 11.49
N ASN A 102 9.28 -7.45 10.42
CA ASN A 102 9.45 -6.92 9.06
C ASN A 102 8.21 -6.13 8.61
N VAL A 103 7.00 -6.59 8.94
CA VAL A 103 5.76 -5.84 8.70
C VAL A 103 5.77 -4.52 9.45
N ASP A 104 6.08 -4.52 10.75
CA ASP A 104 6.14 -3.29 11.55
C ASP A 104 7.18 -2.29 11.01
N PHE A 105 8.33 -2.81 10.58
CA PHE A 105 9.39 -2.04 9.94
C PHE A 105 8.92 -1.37 8.65
N ASN A 106 8.30 -2.12 7.74
CA ASN A 106 7.78 -1.59 6.48
C ASN A 106 6.66 -0.57 6.72
N LEU A 107 5.77 -0.84 7.69
CA LEU A 107 4.71 0.09 8.06
C LEU A 107 5.26 1.40 8.61
N ARG A 108 6.38 1.38 9.34
CA ARG A 108 7.05 2.59 9.81
C ARG A 108 7.58 3.42 8.63
N ILE A 109 8.24 2.80 7.66
CA ILE A 109 8.72 3.49 6.45
C ILE A 109 7.55 4.07 5.66
N ALA A 110 6.52 3.28 5.41
CA ALA A 110 5.32 3.71 4.71
C ALA A 110 4.63 4.90 5.42
N LYS A 111 4.53 4.88 6.75
CA LYS A 111 3.98 6.01 7.53
C LYS A 111 4.83 7.27 7.44
N THR A 112 6.14 7.15 7.27
CA THR A 112 7.00 8.31 7.05
C THR A 112 6.82 8.89 5.66
N ILE A 113 6.71 8.04 4.62
CA ILE A 113 6.61 8.49 3.21
C ILE A 113 5.20 8.96 2.86
N PHE A 114 4.18 8.21 3.26
CA PHE A 114 2.77 8.46 2.95
C PHE A 114 2.02 9.16 4.09
N GLY A 115 2.73 9.54 5.15
CA GLY A 115 2.14 10.29 6.25
C GLY A 115 1.78 11.72 5.84
N LYS A 116 0.91 12.36 6.63
CA LYS A 116 0.54 13.77 6.46
C LYS A 116 1.78 14.64 6.24
N TRP A 117 1.68 15.56 5.27
CA TRP A 117 2.75 16.47 4.79
C TRP A 117 3.88 15.83 3.99
N SER A 118 4.02 14.50 4.03
CA SER A 118 5.25 13.86 3.56
C SER A 118 5.32 13.85 2.04
N VAL A 119 4.21 13.48 1.39
CA VAL A 119 4.07 13.57 -0.07
C VAL A 119 4.12 15.03 -0.54
N ASP A 120 3.54 15.96 0.20
CA ASP A 120 3.56 17.39 -0.15
C ASP A 120 4.99 17.96 -0.16
N ILE A 121 5.80 17.61 0.85
CA ILE A 121 7.21 18.00 0.93
C ILE A 121 7.99 17.42 -0.25
N LEU A 122 7.86 16.11 -0.51
CA LEU A 122 8.57 15.43 -1.59
C LEU A 122 8.18 16.01 -2.97
N ALA A 123 6.89 16.23 -3.22
CA ALA A 123 6.40 16.81 -4.46
C ALA A 123 6.90 18.25 -4.68
N LEU A 124 6.90 19.06 -3.62
CA LEU A 124 7.42 20.42 -3.67
C LEU A 124 8.92 20.44 -4.00
N ILE A 125 9.73 19.64 -3.29
CA ILE A 125 11.17 19.56 -3.51
C ILE A 125 11.48 19.00 -4.89
N TYR A 126 10.77 17.97 -5.34
CA TYR A 126 10.89 17.43 -6.70
C TYR A 126 10.67 18.53 -7.75
N SER A 127 9.59 19.30 -7.60
CA SER A 127 9.22 20.36 -8.55
C SER A 127 10.23 21.52 -8.55
N LYS A 128 10.76 21.88 -7.37
CA LYS A 128 11.73 22.98 -7.22
C LYS A 128 13.19 22.55 -7.39
N ARG A 129 13.48 21.26 -7.49
CA ARG A 129 14.82 20.62 -7.40
C ARG A 129 15.49 20.74 -6.03
N ALA A 130 15.42 21.91 -5.40
CA ALA A 130 15.81 22.14 -4.01
C ALA A 130 14.92 23.21 -3.37
N ALA A 131 14.76 23.17 -2.05
CA ALA A 131 14.01 24.19 -1.31
C ALA A 131 14.55 24.39 0.11
N GLY A 132 14.56 25.64 0.58
CA GLY A 132 14.88 25.98 1.96
C GLY A 132 13.72 25.74 2.92
N PHE A 133 14.01 25.62 4.22
CA PHE A 133 13.00 25.34 5.25
C PHE A 133 11.80 26.29 5.19
N GLN A 134 12.05 27.60 5.10
CA GLN A 134 10.99 28.61 5.08
C GLN A 134 10.16 28.58 3.79
N GLU A 135 10.74 28.17 2.67
CA GLU A 135 10.01 28.01 1.42
C GLU A 135 9.04 26.83 1.51
N ILE A 136 9.50 25.71 2.09
CA ILE A 136 8.68 24.53 2.36
C ILE A 136 7.55 24.90 3.33
N HIS A 137 7.89 25.55 4.44
CA HIS A 137 6.92 25.97 5.44
C HIS A 137 5.81 26.86 4.85
N ARG A 138 6.18 27.89 4.08
CA ARG A 138 5.21 28.80 3.43
C ARG A 138 4.34 28.09 2.40
N ALA A 139 4.91 27.17 1.62
CA ALA A 139 4.14 26.41 0.64
C ALA A 139 3.11 25.47 1.28
N LEU A 140 3.43 24.88 2.44
CA LEU A 140 2.53 23.99 3.17
C LEU A 140 1.51 24.75 4.04
N GLY A 141 1.85 25.96 4.50
CA GLY A 141 0.97 26.95 5.13
C GLY A 141 0.39 26.63 6.52
N ARG A 142 0.04 25.37 6.80
CA ARG A 142 -0.62 24.93 8.05
C ARG A 142 0.24 24.01 8.92
N ILE A 143 1.40 23.59 8.40
CA ILE A 143 2.35 22.80 9.17
C ILE A 143 3.02 23.70 10.21
N SER A 144 3.32 23.18 11.40
CA SER A 144 4.12 23.93 12.37
C SER A 144 5.61 23.69 12.14
N ASP A 145 6.46 24.65 12.52
CA ASP A 145 7.92 24.53 12.42
C ASP A 145 8.45 23.23 13.05
N ARG A 146 7.91 22.86 14.23
CA ARG A 146 8.28 21.62 14.92
C ARG A 146 7.97 20.38 14.08
N VAL A 147 6.78 20.33 13.48
CA VAL A 147 6.36 19.18 12.67
C VAL A 147 7.13 19.13 11.35
N LEU A 148 7.39 20.29 10.73
CA LEU A 148 8.20 20.35 9.52
C LEU A 148 9.64 19.90 9.78
N SER A 149 10.26 20.40 10.85
CA SER A 149 11.62 20.01 11.25
C SER A 149 11.71 18.50 11.51
N LEU A 150 10.75 17.94 12.26
CA LEU A 150 10.67 16.49 12.49
C LEU A 150 10.56 15.71 11.18
N LYS A 151 9.70 16.15 10.25
CA LYS A 151 9.49 15.48 8.96
C LYS A 151 10.72 15.51 8.08
N LEU A 152 11.38 16.67 7.97
CA LEU A 152 12.60 16.81 7.19
C LEU A 152 13.74 15.95 7.76
N GLY A 153 13.91 15.93 9.09
CA GLY A 153 14.90 15.08 9.74
C GLY A 153 14.63 13.58 9.52
N GLN A 154 13.38 13.13 9.69
CA GLN A 154 13.01 11.73 9.41
C GLN A 154 13.25 11.33 7.95
N MET A 155 12.99 12.23 7.01
CA MET A 155 13.23 11.97 5.60
C MET A 155 14.72 11.96 5.25
N GLU A 156 15.52 12.82 5.89
CA GLU A 156 16.98 12.82 5.77
C GLU A 156 17.59 11.52 6.34
N GLU A 157 17.14 11.07 7.52
CA GLU A 157 17.55 9.81 8.13
C GLU A 157 17.20 8.58 7.27
N LEU A 158 16.05 8.61 6.59
CA LEU A 158 15.66 7.58 5.63
C LEU A 158 16.38 7.71 4.27
N GLY A 159 17.25 8.71 4.11
CA GLY A 159 17.98 8.97 2.87
C GLY A 159 17.08 9.42 1.71
N LEU A 160 15.87 9.91 2.00
CA LEU A 160 14.96 10.47 0.99
C LEU A 160 15.36 11.88 0.58
N LEU A 161 15.91 12.64 1.54
CA LEU A 161 16.36 14.01 1.34
C LEU A 161 17.85 14.15 1.64
N HIS A 162 18.52 14.99 0.86
CA HIS A 162 19.84 15.52 1.14
C HIS A 162 19.72 16.95 1.67
N ARG A 163 20.31 17.21 2.84
CA ARG A 163 20.39 18.54 3.45
C ARG A 163 21.77 19.14 3.23
N GLU A 164 21.81 20.30 2.59
CA GLU A 164 23.04 21.05 2.36
C GLU A 164 23.02 22.37 3.14
N VAL A 165 24.13 22.70 3.79
CA VAL A 165 24.34 24.01 4.41
C VAL A 165 25.01 24.93 3.39
N LEU A 166 24.33 25.99 3.01
CA LEU A 166 24.81 27.00 2.08
C LEU A 166 25.72 28.00 2.80
N GLY A 167 26.86 28.32 2.19
CA GLY A 167 27.86 29.29 2.65
C GLY A 167 27.42 30.76 2.58
N THR A 168 26.13 31.05 2.75
CA THR A 168 25.59 32.42 2.80
C THR A 168 25.86 33.08 4.16
N LYS A 169 25.72 34.41 4.24
CA LYS A 169 25.67 35.17 5.50
C LYS A 169 24.27 35.76 5.69
N PRO A 170 23.45 35.31 6.66
CA PRO A 170 23.67 34.17 7.56
C PRO A 170 23.63 32.81 6.82
N PRO A 171 24.20 31.72 7.41
CA PRO A 171 24.13 30.39 6.81
C PRO A 171 22.69 29.96 6.59
N ARG A 172 22.42 29.39 5.41
CA ARG A 172 21.11 28.87 5.03
C ARG A 172 21.20 27.37 4.79
N VAL A 173 20.05 26.72 4.74
CA VAL A 173 19.97 25.29 4.43
C VAL A 173 19.05 25.07 3.25
N GLN A 174 19.37 24.10 2.42
CA GLN A 174 18.47 23.61 1.38
C GLN A 174 18.31 22.10 1.47
N TYR A 175 17.13 21.64 1.07
CA TYR A 175 16.78 20.24 0.97
C TYR A 175 16.56 19.90 -0.49
N SER A 176 17.17 18.81 -0.95
CA SER A 176 16.97 18.22 -2.28
C SER A 176 16.62 16.74 -2.13
N LEU A 177 16.04 16.13 -3.15
CA LEU A 177 15.90 14.67 -3.14
C LEU A 177 17.30 14.05 -3.26
N THR A 178 17.55 12.98 -2.51
CA THR A 178 18.81 12.24 -2.62
C THR A 178 18.97 11.69 -4.03
N THR A 179 20.05 12.07 -4.71
CA THR A 179 20.45 11.45 -5.98
C THR A 179 21.33 10.24 -5.67
N ARG A 180 20.87 9.06 -6.06
CA ARG A 180 21.68 7.83 -6.11
C ARG A 180 22.16 7.59 -7.53
#